data_AF-A0A7X5WSF4-F1
#
_entry.id   AF-A0A7X5WSF4-F1
#
_cell.length_a   1.000
_cell.length_b   1.000
_cell.length_c   1.000
_cell.angle_alpha   90.00
_cell.angle_beta   90.00
_cell.angle_gamma   90.00
#
_symmetry.space_group_name_H-M   'P 1'
#
loop_
_entity.id
_entity.type
_entity.pdbx_description
1 polymer ?
#
loop_
_entity_poly.entity_id
_entity_poly.type
_entity_poly.pdbx_seq_one_letter_code
_entity_poly.pdbx_strand_id
1 'polypeptide(L)'
;DRGRLGVVDADGAVIATIGRGQVVGEMGALTGAPRSSTVVALRDTSLLEIDQAAFDQLFDCNPLFGRALSRLVVSRLIGEGDEGPARSVPTTVAMVTVGGGAGLDRIVKALDARVTSAVVVGGDVTEGRTDSEILTVLETLEADNDLVLLLAGDVAGRDEWFDRCLRQADAVLVVVADPWRSSPADLGDLGDRLAELRTNVELVVMNAAGVEVGCDASPWIRALAPARTHHLRTGDDATIDRCARLVVGQGVGLVFSGGAAKGLAHLGAWQAICELGVEIDAVAGVSFGALLGAGVALDYTPERLRQEVHERLVKERGLVDLTFPWMALLRGQGVSRRLQDVAQGRRFEQAWRSFVCTSCDLSSGEIVEHRDGLLWEAVRASVSIPGVLPPVRMGERLLVDGAVRNNL
;
A
#
# COMPACT_ATOMS: atom_id res chain seq x y z
N ASP A 1 4.06 -20.54 20.50
CA ASP A 1 4.43 -20.13 19.13
C ASP A 1 4.50 -18.62 19.03
N ARG A 2 5.62 -18.11 18.51
CA ARG A 2 6.01 -16.70 18.44
C ARG A 2 6.55 -16.41 17.05
N GLY A 3 6.44 -15.17 16.58
CA GLY A 3 6.93 -14.77 15.25
C GLY A 3 5.84 -14.79 14.18
N ARG A 4 6.26 -14.72 12.91
CA ARG A 4 5.36 -14.70 11.75
C ARG A 4 5.98 -15.53 10.65
N LEU A 5 5.21 -16.48 10.12
CA LEU A 5 5.62 -17.31 9.00
C LEU A 5 4.89 -16.88 7.73
N GLY A 6 5.52 -17.13 6.58
CA GLY A 6 4.94 -16.94 5.27
C GLY A 6 4.83 -18.28 4.56
N VAL A 7 3.65 -18.57 4.01
CA VAL A 7 3.48 -19.66 3.04
C VAL A 7 3.91 -19.13 1.69
N VAL A 8 4.85 -19.81 1.03
CA VAL A 8 5.40 -19.39 -0.26
C VAL A 8 5.00 -20.34 -1.38
N ASP A 9 4.75 -19.77 -2.55
CA ASP A 9 4.53 -20.50 -3.79
C ASP A 9 5.85 -21.00 -4.41
N ALA A 10 5.77 -21.60 -5.60
CA ALA A 10 6.93 -22.15 -6.32
C ALA A 10 7.93 -21.07 -6.75
N ASP A 11 7.47 -19.84 -6.97
CA ASP A 11 8.28 -18.68 -7.35
C ASP A 11 8.84 -17.95 -6.11
N GLY A 12 8.48 -18.43 -4.91
CA GLY A 12 8.93 -17.90 -3.64
C GLY A 12 8.15 -16.69 -3.16
N ALA A 13 7.02 -16.33 -3.79
CA ALA A 13 6.17 -15.23 -3.34
C ALA A 13 5.32 -15.66 -2.13
N VAL A 14 5.15 -14.77 -1.15
CA VAL A 14 4.34 -15.05 0.05
C VAL A 14 2.86 -14.94 -0.32
N ILE A 15 2.14 -16.07 -0.27
CA ILE A 15 0.73 -16.17 -0.64
C ILE A 15 -0.21 -16.15 0.57
N ALA A 16 0.30 -16.51 1.75
CA ALA A 16 -0.44 -16.44 3.01
C ALA A 16 0.53 -16.21 4.16
N THR A 17 0.04 -15.66 5.28
CA THR A 17 0.82 -15.48 6.51
C THR A 17 0.23 -16.33 7.62
N ILE A 18 1.11 -16.85 8.48
CA ILE A 18 0.76 -17.63 9.67
C ILE A 18 1.26 -16.84 10.88
N GLY A 19 0.32 -16.39 11.70
CA GLY A 19 0.56 -15.57 12.89
C GLY A 19 0.60 -16.38 14.18
N ARG A 20 0.70 -15.65 15.30
CA ARG A 20 0.71 -16.20 16.66
C ARG A 20 -0.51 -17.09 16.91
N GLY A 21 -0.27 -18.28 17.46
CA GLY A 21 -1.32 -19.23 17.83
C GLY A 21 -1.91 -20.05 16.67
N GLN A 22 -1.47 -19.78 15.44
CA GLN A 22 -1.82 -20.62 14.28
C GLN A 22 -0.80 -21.76 14.11
N VAL A 23 -1.26 -22.88 13.57
CA VAL A 23 -0.46 -24.10 13.38
C VAL A 23 -0.11 -24.31 11.90
N VAL A 24 0.99 -25.02 11.66
CA VAL A 24 1.46 -25.41 10.34
C VAL A 24 1.83 -26.90 10.36
N GLY A 25 1.57 -27.61 9.26
CA GLY A 25 1.93 -29.02 9.11
C GLY A 25 0.88 -30.00 9.64
N GLU A 26 -0.25 -29.50 10.16
CA GLU A 26 -1.29 -30.33 10.75
C GLU A 26 -2.00 -31.24 9.75
N MET A 27 -2.17 -30.80 8.49
CA MET A 27 -2.73 -31.65 7.44
C MET A 27 -1.84 -32.86 7.16
N GLY A 28 -0.52 -32.65 7.14
CA GLY A 28 0.45 -33.74 6.96
C GLY A 28 0.39 -34.73 8.12
N ALA A 29 0.34 -34.21 9.35
CA ALA A 29 0.23 -35.04 10.55
C ALA A 29 -1.08 -35.85 10.61
N LEU A 30 -2.20 -35.27 10.14
CA LEU A 30 -3.52 -35.94 10.13
C LEU A 30 -3.69 -36.96 8.99
N THR A 31 -3.19 -36.63 7.80
CA THR A 31 -3.51 -37.38 6.57
C THR A 31 -2.37 -38.27 6.08
N GLY A 32 -1.14 -38.04 6.54
CA GLY A 32 0.06 -38.65 6.00
C GLY A 32 0.42 -38.19 4.57
N ALA A 33 -0.30 -37.21 4.03
CA ALA A 33 -0.07 -36.68 2.68
C ALA A 33 1.24 -35.87 2.61
N PRO A 34 1.89 -35.80 1.43
CA PRO A 34 3.04 -34.94 1.22
C PRO A 34 2.68 -33.46 1.43
N ARG A 35 3.70 -32.67 1.80
CA ARG A 35 3.58 -31.23 2.06
C ARG A 35 3.00 -30.53 0.84
N SER A 36 1.95 -29.73 1.03
CA SER A 36 1.29 -28.98 -0.05
C SER A 36 1.92 -27.61 -0.32
N SER A 37 2.71 -27.08 0.62
CA SER A 37 3.28 -25.73 0.53
C SER A 37 4.59 -25.63 1.32
N THR A 38 5.42 -24.65 0.96
CA THR A 38 6.64 -24.32 1.69
C THR A 38 6.34 -23.17 2.64
N VAL A 39 6.92 -23.21 3.85
CA VAL A 39 6.76 -22.16 4.85
C VAL A 39 8.14 -21.64 5.26
N VAL A 40 8.25 -20.31 5.34
CA VAL A 40 9.47 -19.59 5.70
C VAL A 40 9.21 -18.66 6.88
N ALA A 41 10.20 -18.41 7.71
CA ALA A 41 10.10 -17.36 8.73
C ALA A 41 10.20 -15.98 8.06
N LEU A 42 9.27 -15.07 8.36
CA LEU A 42 9.28 -13.68 7.88
C LEU A 42 9.93 -12.72 8.88
N ARG A 43 10.09 -13.16 10.12
CA ARG A 43 10.81 -12.49 11.21
C ARG A 43 11.40 -13.51 12.16
N ASP A 44 12.21 -13.06 13.12
CA ASP A 44 12.66 -13.92 14.22
C ASP A 44 11.43 -14.63 14.85
N THR A 45 11.45 -15.96 14.82
CA THR A 45 10.29 -16.81 15.13
C THR A 45 10.70 -17.92 16.07
N SER A 46 9.86 -18.20 17.07
CA SER A 46 10.02 -19.32 17.99
C SER A 46 8.84 -20.27 17.84
N LEU A 47 9.12 -21.51 17.41
CA LEU A 47 8.11 -22.53 17.13
C LEU A 47 8.20 -23.65 18.17
N LEU A 48 7.04 -24.14 18.62
CA LEU A 48 6.95 -25.42 19.30
C LEU A 48 6.82 -26.54 18.26
N GLU A 49 7.82 -27.41 18.20
CA GLU A 49 7.75 -28.60 17.37
C GLU A 49 6.98 -29.70 18.11
N ILE A 50 5.99 -30.29 17.43
CA ILE A 50 5.27 -31.48 17.88
C ILE A 50 5.54 -32.56 16.84
N ASP A 51 6.25 -33.62 17.24
CA ASP A 51 6.49 -34.76 16.36
C ASP A 51 5.22 -35.61 16.16
N GLN A 52 5.26 -36.54 15.20
CA GLN A 52 4.11 -37.38 14.87
C GLN A 52 3.63 -38.21 16.06
N ALA A 53 4.53 -38.74 16.87
CA ALA A 53 4.16 -39.61 17.99
C ALA A 53 3.45 -38.81 19.10
N ALA A 54 3.96 -37.63 19.43
CA ALA A 54 3.34 -36.70 20.37
C ALA A 54 2.00 -36.17 19.84
N PHE A 55 1.90 -35.91 18.53
CA PHE A 55 0.66 -35.51 17.88
C PHE A 55 -0.42 -36.59 18.01
N ASP A 56 -0.10 -37.84 17.67
CA ASP A 56 -1.02 -38.98 17.76
C ASP A 56 -1.49 -39.18 19.22
N GLN A 57 -0.55 -39.10 20.18
CA GLN A 57 -0.87 -39.19 21.60
C GLN A 57 -1.81 -38.05 22.07
N LEU A 58 -1.55 -36.81 21.64
CA LEU A 58 -2.42 -35.67 21.95
C LEU A 58 -3.80 -35.83 21.33
N PHE A 59 -3.88 -36.34 20.11
CA PHE A 59 -5.15 -36.58 19.42
C PHE A 59 -5.98 -37.65 20.13
N ASP A 60 -5.35 -38.76 20.55
CA ASP A 60 -6.02 -39.88 21.21
C ASP A 60 -6.42 -39.57 22.66
N CYS A 61 -5.56 -38.86 23.41
CA CYS A 61 -5.76 -38.62 24.84
C CYS A 61 -6.44 -37.29 25.16
N ASN A 62 -6.56 -36.35 24.22
CA ASN A 62 -7.17 -35.04 24.46
C ASN A 62 -8.29 -34.72 23.44
N PRO A 63 -9.56 -35.03 23.76
CA PRO A 63 -10.69 -34.74 22.89
C PRO A 63 -10.90 -33.25 22.55
N LEU A 64 -10.41 -32.33 23.40
CA LEU A 64 -10.47 -30.89 23.10
C LEU A 64 -9.50 -30.52 21.99
N PHE A 65 -8.30 -31.10 21.99
CA PHE A 65 -7.30 -30.91 20.94
C PHE A 65 -7.83 -31.40 19.60
N GLY A 66 -8.35 -32.64 19.53
CA GLY A 66 -8.90 -33.20 18.28
C GLY A 66 -10.08 -32.38 17.72
N ARG A 67 -10.96 -31.84 18.58
CA ARG A 67 -12.05 -30.95 18.16
C ARG A 67 -11.55 -29.60 17.65
N ALA A 68 -10.58 -28.98 18.33
CA ALA A 68 -10.00 -27.70 17.91
C ALA A 68 -9.32 -27.85 16.54
N LEU A 69 -8.57 -28.93 16.36
CA LEU A 69 -7.89 -29.22 15.11
C LEU A 69 -8.86 -29.50 13.96
N SER A 70 -9.90 -30.29 14.20
CA SER A 70 -10.94 -30.56 13.20
C SER A 70 -11.61 -29.27 12.74
N ARG A 71 -11.94 -28.36 13.66
CA ARG A 71 -12.50 -27.04 13.31
C ARG A 71 -11.54 -26.21 12.46
N LEU A 72 -10.25 -26.20 12.81
CA LEU A 72 -9.22 -25.48 12.06
C LEU A 72 -9.04 -26.01 10.63
N VAL A 73 -9.04 -27.33 10.44
CA VAL A 73 -8.97 -27.93 9.10
C VAL A 73 -10.23 -27.64 8.30
N VAL A 74 -11.40 -27.75 8.92
CA VAL A 74 -12.68 -27.44 8.26
C VAL A 74 -12.77 -25.96 7.86
N SER A 75 -12.35 -25.02 8.71
CA SER A 75 -12.34 -23.59 8.36
C SER A 75 -11.41 -23.29 7.19
N ARG A 76 -10.26 -24.00 7.10
CA ARG A 76 -9.37 -23.91 5.92
C ARG A 76 -10.01 -24.47 4.66
N LEU A 77 -10.70 -25.61 4.73
CA LEU A 77 -11.35 -26.25 3.56
C LEU A 77 -12.57 -25.48 3.03
N ILE A 78 -13.30 -24.78 3.90
CA ILE A 78 -14.46 -23.97 3.51
C ILE A 78 -14.02 -22.69 2.78
N GLY A 79 -12.72 -22.38 2.73
CA GLY A 79 -12.20 -21.18 2.08
C GLY A 79 -12.40 -19.92 2.90
N GLU A 80 -12.80 -20.02 4.18
CA GLU A 80 -12.76 -18.89 5.12
C GLU A 80 -11.33 -18.42 5.42
N GLY A 81 -10.31 -19.13 4.92
CA GLY A 81 -8.90 -18.73 4.95
C GLY A 81 -8.32 -18.30 3.58
N ASP A 82 -9.15 -18.20 2.53
CA ASP A 82 -8.73 -17.86 1.16
C ASP A 82 -9.12 -16.43 0.77
N GLU A 83 -9.25 -15.54 1.75
CA GLU A 83 -9.09 -14.11 1.50
C GLU A 83 -7.63 -13.89 1.11
N GLY A 84 -7.34 -13.90 -0.20
CA GLY A 84 -6.01 -13.64 -0.76
C GLY A 84 -5.34 -12.46 -0.04
N PRO A 85 -4.01 -12.49 0.13
CA PRO A 85 -3.31 -11.98 1.31
C PRO A 85 -3.97 -10.72 1.85
N ALA A 86 -4.92 -10.87 2.77
CA ALA A 86 -5.39 -9.76 3.56
C ALA A 86 -4.14 -9.23 4.24
N ARG A 87 -3.66 -8.04 3.85
CA ARG A 87 -2.51 -7.40 4.50
C ARG A 87 -2.89 -7.29 5.97
N SER A 88 -2.38 -8.20 6.79
CA SER A 88 -2.63 -8.19 8.22
C SER A 88 -2.14 -6.85 8.73
N VAL A 89 -3.00 -6.09 9.40
CA VAL A 89 -2.63 -4.83 10.02
C VAL A 89 -1.35 -5.06 10.85
N PRO A 90 -0.28 -4.27 10.64
CA PRO A 90 0.97 -4.50 11.33
C PRO A 90 0.78 -4.27 12.84
N THR A 91 1.23 -5.21 13.65
CA THR A 91 1.24 -5.13 15.11
C THR A 91 2.56 -4.55 15.63
N THR A 92 3.64 -4.76 14.87
CA THR A 92 4.96 -4.19 15.15
C THR A 92 5.43 -3.37 13.96
N VAL A 93 5.71 -2.10 14.19
CA VAL A 93 6.14 -1.17 13.14
C VAL A 93 7.49 -0.59 13.52
N ALA A 94 8.50 -0.80 12.67
CA ALA A 94 9.80 -0.14 12.82
C ALA A 94 9.80 1.20 12.08
N MET A 95 10.33 2.24 12.73
CA MET A 95 10.48 3.56 12.16
C MET A 95 11.96 3.88 11.97
N VAL A 96 12.33 4.05 10.70
CA VAL A 96 13.70 4.37 10.25
C VAL A 96 13.69 5.76 9.67
N THR A 97 14.66 6.60 10.02
CA THR A 97 14.75 7.97 9.48
C THR A 97 15.92 8.13 8.52
N VAL A 98 15.74 9.00 7.53
CA VAL A 98 16.79 9.43 6.61
C VAL A 98 16.88 10.95 6.65
N GLY A 99 18.05 11.46 7.03
CA GLY A 99 18.28 12.91 7.14
C GLY A 99 17.76 13.52 8.45
N GLY A 100 17.65 12.73 9.51
CA GLY A 100 17.23 13.16 10.85
C GLY A 100 15.79 12.80 11.22
N GLY A 101 15.41 13.02 12.49
CA GLY A 101 14.14 12.57 13.06
C GLY A 101 12.99 13.58 13.03
N ALA A 102 13.02 14.59 12.17
CA ALA A 102 12.00 15.63 12.14
C ALA A 102 10.61 15.06 11.78
N GLY A 103 9.59 15.34 12.60
CA GLY A 103 8.22 14.91 12.38
C GLY A 103 7.89 13.50 12.88
N LEU A 104 8.90 12.73 13.34
CA LEU A 104 8.71 11.38 13.86
C LEU A 104 7.77 11.36 15.07
N ASP A 105 7.91 12.33 15.97
CA ASP A 105 7.08 12.45 17.17
C ASP A 105 5.59 12.66 16.84
N ARG A 106 5.29 13.38 15.76
CA ARG A 106 3.92 13.61 15.29
C ARG A 106 3.33 12.34 14.68
N ILE A 107 4.11 11.60 13.90
CA ILE A 107 3.67 10.32 13.32
C ILE A 107 3.38 9.33 14.44
N VAL A 108 4.26 9.21 15.44
CA VAL A 108 4.08 8.36 16.62
C VAL A 108 2.79 8.71 17.35
N LYS A 109 2.55 9.99 17.65
CA LYS A 109 1.31 10.44 18.30
C LYS A 109 0.06 10.14 17.47
N ALA A 110 0.13 10.31 16.16
CA ALA A 110 -0.99 10.02 15.27
C ALA A 110 -1.30 8.52 15.19
N LEU A 111 -0.29 7.65 15.25
CA LEU A 111 -0.46 6.19 15.30
C LEU A 111 -1.05 5.75 16.65
N ASP A 112 -0.52 6.26 17.76
CA ASP A 112 -1.00 5.99 19.12
C ASP A 112 -2.49 6.35 19.28
N ALA A 113 -2.92 7.50 18.74
CA ALA A 113 -4.31 7.95 18.80
C ALA A 113 -5.30 7.08 17.99
N ARG A 114 -4.84 6.11 17.19
CA ARG A 114 -5.67 5.26 16.31
C ARG A 114 -5.92 3.87 16.87
N VAL A 115 -5.20 3.49 17.91
CA VAL A 115 -5.31 2.16 18.54
C VAL A 115 -5.69 2.31 20.01
N THR A 116 -6.08 1.22 20.66
CA THR A 116 -6.47 1.26 22.09
C THR A 116 -5.24 1.35 22.97
N SER A 117 -4.16 0.68 22.57
CA SER A 117 -2.88 0.66 23.26
C SER A 117 -1.72 0.64 22.27
N ALA A 118 -0.86 1.65 22.33
CA ALA A 118 0.43 1.61 21.67
C ALA A 118 1.58 1.76 22.67
N VAL A 119 2.73 1.20 22.33
CA VAL A 119 3.97 1.39 23.08
C VAL A 119 5.10 1.75 22.13
N VAL A 120 5.93 2.70 22.55
CA VAL A 120 7.11 3.16 21.82
C VAL A 120 8.35 2.59 22.49
N VAL A 121 9.22 1.96 21.72
CA VAL A 121 10.41 1.28 22.21
C VAL A 121 11.65 1.81 21.48
N GLY A 122 12.64 2.29 22.24
CA GLY A 122 13.93 2.71 21.73
C GLY A 122 15.04 1.71 22.09
N GLY A 123 16.28 2.08 21.76
CA GLY A 123 17.46 1.26 22.07
C GLY A 123 17.78 1.11 23.55
N ASP A 124 17.17 1.92 24.42
CA ASP A 124 17.28 1.78 25.88
C ASP A 124 16.79 0.42 26.38
N VAL A 125 15.92 -0.25 25.61
CA VAL A 125 15.49 -1.62 25.93
C VAL A 125 16.64 -2.64 25.91
N THR A 126 17.78 -2.34 25.28
CA THR A 126 18.90 -3.27 25.20
C THR A 126 19.86 -3.17 26.39
N GLU A 127 19.74 -2.14 27.23
CA GLU A 127 20.69 -1.88 28.31
C GLU A 127 20.71 -3.01 29.36
N GLY A 128 21.86 -3.68 29.49
CA GLY A 128 22.07 -4.75 30.47
C GLY A 128 21.27 -6.02 30.21
N ARG A 129 20.72 -6.20 29.00
CA ARG A 129 19.93 -7.37 28.61
C ARG A 129 20.64 -8.18 27.52
N THR A 130 20.48 -9.49 27.60
CA THR A 130 20.86 -10.43 26.54
C THR A 130 19.84 -10.40 25.40
N ASP A 131 20.21 -10.92 24.23
CA ASP A 131 19.32 -11.06 23.07
C ASP A 131 18.01 -11.79 23.40
N SER A 132 18.09 -12.87 24.18
CA SER A 132 16.90 -13.63 24.58
C SER A 132 15.98 -12.85 25.52
N GLU A 133 16.54 -12.01 26.40
CA GLU A 133 15.77 -11.16 27.30
C GLU A 133 15.09 -10.03 26.53
N ILE A 134 15.79 -9.40 25.57
CA ILE A 134 15.23 -8.37 24.69
C ILE A 134 14.06 -8.93 23.89
N LEU A 135 14.23 -10.09 23.26
CA LEU A 135 13.15 -10.76 22.52
C LEU A 135 11.93 -11.02 23.43
N THR A 136 12.15 -11.53 24.64
CA THR A 136 11.07 -11.80 25.60
C THR A 136 10.32 -10.53 26.00
N VAL A 137 11.04 -9.40 26.16
CA VAL A 137 10.43 -8.10 26.44
C VAL A 137 9.57 -7.65 25.25
N LEU A 138 10.11 -7.67 24.03
CA LEU A 138 9.37 -7.25 22.83
C LEU A 138 8.12 -8.09 22.60
N GLU A 139 8.20 -9.40 22.82
CA GLU A 139 7.05 -10.30 22.75
C GLU A 139 5.96 -9.99 23.78
N THR A 140 6.36 -9.60 25.00
CA THR A 140 5.41 -9.19 26.04
C THR A 140 4.71 -7.90 25.63
N LEU A 141 5.47 -6.95 25.08
CA LEU A 141 4.91 -5.71 24.56
C LEU A 141 3.95 -5.95 23.39
N GLU A 142 4.30 -6.83 22.45
CA GLU A 142 3.41 -7.24 21.35
C GLU A 142 2.15 -7.97 21.84
N ALA A 143 2.20 -8.65 22.99
CA ALA A 143 1.06 -9.34 23.56
C ALA A 143 0.08 -8.39 24.27
N ASP A 144 0.61 -7.33 24.88
CA ASP A 144 -0.15 -6.42 25.75
C ASP A 144 -0.63 -5.15 25.01
N ASN A 145 -0.15 -4.92 23.79
CA ASN A 145 -0.45 -3.71 23.01
C ASN A 145 -1.01 -4.05 21.62
N ASP A 146 -1.92 -3.21 21.14
CA ASP A 146 -2.42 -3.27 19.76
C ASP A 146 -1.32 -2.89 18.75
N LEU A 147 -0.39 -2.02 19.15
CA LEU A 147 0.71 -1.53 18.31
C LEU A 147 2.01 -1.34 19.09
N VAL A 148 3.11 -1.88 18.56
CA VAL A 148 4.47 -1.66 19.05
C VAL A 148 5.25 -0.85 18.02
N LEU A 149 5.70 0.35 18.41
CA LEU A 149 6.48 1.26 17.58
C LEU A 149 7.95 1.16 17.95
N LEU A 150 8.76 0.55 17.09
CA LEU A 150 10.20 0.40 17.29
C LEU A 150 10.92 1.60 16.66
N LEU A 151 11.55 2.45 17.47
CA LEU A 151 12.35 3.57 16.99
C LEU A 151 13.75 3.07 16.66
N ALA A 152 13.99 2.73 15.39
CA ALA A 152 15.28 2.22 14.93
C ALA A 152 16.36 3.31 14.89
N GLY A 153 15.95 4.55 14.64
CA GLY A 153 16.85 5.70 14.50
C GLY A 153 17.20 6.03 13.06
N ASP A 154 18.26 6.82 12.88
CA ASP A 154 18.68 7.30 11.56
C ASP A 154 19.58 6.30 10.83
N VAL A 155 19.42 6.19 9.52
CA VAL A 155 20.22 5.29 8.67
C VAL A 155 21.73 5.57 8.72
N ALA A 156 22.16 6.76 9.15
CA ALA A 156 23.57 7.09 9.35
C ALA A 156 24.15 6.53 10.66
N GLY A 157 23.31 6.17 11.63
CA GLY A 157 23.68 5.75 12.98
C GLY A 157 23.27 4.32 13.32
N ARG A 158 23.39 3.38 12.37
CA ARG A 158 22.93 1.99 12.55
C ARG A 158 23.75 1.28 13.62
N ASP A 159 23.04 0.62 14.52
CA ASP A 159 23.58 -0.22 15.58
C ASP A 159 22.83 -1.58 15.61
N GLU A 160 23.13 -2.41 16.61
CA GLU A 160 22.45 -3.71 16.76
C GLU A 160 20.94 -3.56 17.00
N TRP A 161 20.50 -2.45 17.62
CA TRP A 161 19.09 -2.16 17.84
C TRP A 161 18.37 -1.83 16.52
N PHE A 162 18.99 -1.04 15.65
CA PHE A 162 18.50 -0.76 14.30
C PHE A 162 18.25 -2.06 13.53
N ASP A 163 19.23 -2.97 13.51
CA ASP A 163 19.15 -4.24 12.82
C ASP A 163 18.08 -5.17 13.42
N ARG A 164 17.90 -5.12 14.74
CA ARG A 164 16.82 -5.85 15.43
C ARG A 164 15.44 -5.29 15.08
N CYS A 165 15.28 -3.98 15.03
CA CYS A 165 14.03 -3.34 14.63
C CYS A 165 13.56 -3.87 13.27
N LEU A 166 14.48 -3.94 12.29
CA LEU A 166 14.16 -4.42 10.94
C LEU A 166 13.71 -5.89 10.94
N ARG A 167 14.39 -6.74 11.72
CA ARG A 167 14.09 -8.18 11.78
C ARG A 167 12.82 -8.52 12.57
N GLN A 168 12.40 -7.64 13.49
CA GLN A 168 11.24 -7.88 14.37
C GLN A 168 9.94 -7.30 13.80
N ALA A 169 10.03 -6.28 12.95
CA ALA A 169 8.88 -5.54 12.48
C ALA A 169 8.05 -6.28 11.42
N ASP A 170 6.74 -6.10 11.49
CA ASP A 170 5.80 -6.52 10.45
C ASP A 170 5.81 -5.54 9.26
N ALA A 171 6.05 -4.26 9.55
CA ALA A 171 6.21 -3.20 8.57
C ALA A 171 7.32 -2.21 8.97
N VAL A 172 8.03 -1.68 7.98
CA VAL A 172 9.09 -0.68 8.17
C VAL A 172 8.64 0.62 7.52
N LEU A 173 8.47 1.68 8.31
CA LEU A 173 8.25 3.04 7.84
C LEU A 173 9.61 3.72 7.66
N VAL A 174 10.00 3.93 6.40
CA VAL A 174 11.19 4.70 6.06
C VAL A 174 10.79 6.17 5.90
N VAL A 175 11.17 7.00 6.87
CA VAL A 175 10.82 8.42 6.95
C VAL A 175 11.96 9.27 6.40
N VAL A 176 11.75 9.83 5.21
CA VAL A 176 12.66 10.80 4.60
C VAL A 176 12.28 12.19 5.10
N ALA A 177 13.07 12.73 6.04
CA ALA A 177 12.76 13.97 6.76
C ALA A 177 12.96 15.23 5.91
N ASP A 178 13.93 15.22 4.99
CA ASP A 178 14.13 16.29 4.01
C ASP A 178 14.50 15.68 2.64
N PRO A 179 13.52 15.40 1.77
CA PRO A 179 13.76 14.77 0.47
C PRO A 179 14.53 15.65 -0.51
N TRP A 180 14.75 16.93 -0.21
CA TRP A 180 15.53 17.85 -1.04
C TRP A 180 17.01 17.90 -0.66
N ARG A 181 17.34 17.49 0.57
CA ARG A 181 18.72 17.43 1.08
C ARG A 181 19.26 16.00 1.15
N SER A 182 18.38 15.03 1.35
CA SER A 182 18.73 13.61 1.34
C SER A 182 18.64 13.03 -0.06
N SER A 183 19.38 11.94 -0.27
CA SER A 183 19.42 11.18 -1.52
C SER A 183 19.20 9.70 -1.22
N PRO A 184 18.65 8.91 -2.16
CA PRO A 184 18.57 7.45 -2.01
C PRO A 184 19.93 6.79 -1.73
N ALA A 185 21.05 7.44 -2.06
CA ALA A 185 22.38 6.96 -1.70
C ALA A 185 22.61 6.89 -0.18
N ASP A 186 21.92 7.72 0.62
CA ASP A 186 21.99 7.72 2.08
C ASP A 186 21.42 6.43 2.69
N LEU A 187 20.60 5.70 1.93
CA LEU A 187 20.07 4.39 2.33
C LEU A 187 21.14 3.31 2.38
N GLY A 188 22.33 3.49 1.78
CA GLY A 188 23.34 2.44 1.69
C GLY A 188 22.77 1.11 1.18
N ASP A 189 22.94 0.04 1.95
CA ASP A 189 22.43 -1.32 1.70
C ASP A 189 21.02 -1.58 2.26
N LEU A 190 20.33 -0.56 2.81
CA LEU A 190 19.04 -0.76 3.49
C LEU A 190 17.97 -1.34 2.57
N GLY A 191 17.91 -0.88 1.31
CA GLY A 191 16.95 -1.39 0.33
C GLY A 191 17.13 -2.89 0.07
N ASP A 192 18.37 -3.32 -0.15
CA ASP A 192 18.70 -4.73 -0.36
C ASP A 192 18.36 -5.58 0.87
N ARG A 193 18.70 -5.09 2.07
CA ARG A 193 18.38 -5.77 3.33
C ARG A 193 16.88 -5.91 3.57
N LEU A 194 16.09 -4.88 3.29
CA LEU A 194 14.63 -4.94 3.41
C LEU A 194 14.01 -5.92 2.41
N ALA A 195 14.57 -5.98 1.19
CA ALA A 195 14.15 -6.96 0.18
C ALA A 195 14.47 -8.39 0.61
N GLU A 196 15.64 -8.64 1.21
CA GLU A 196 16.02 -9.94 1.77
C GLU A 196 15.10 -10.38 2.92
N LEU A 197 14.75 -9.45 3.81
CA LEU A 197 13.84 -9.70 4.94
C LEU A 197 12.37 -9.87 4.51
N ARG A 198 12.02 -9.48 3.27
CA ARG A 198 10.65 -9.52 2.73
C ARG A 198 9.63 -8.77 3.61
N THR A 199 10.09 -7.73 4.30
CA THR A 199 9.26 -6.93 5.20
C THR A 199 8.38 -5.98 4.40
N ASN A 200 7.18 -5.66 4.91
CA ASN A 200 6.33 -4.66 4.28
C ASN A 200 6.94 -3.26 4.45
N VAL A 201 7.48 -2.67 3.39
CA VAL A 201 8.10 -1.35 3.44
C VAL A 201 7.10 -0.28 3.05
N GLU A 202 6.95 0.75 3.90
CA GLU A 202 6.19 1.95 3.57
C GLU A 202 7.12 3.17 3.59
N LEU A 203 7.08 3.96 2.52
CA LEU A 203 7.89 5.16 2.38
C LEU A 203 7.10 6.37 2.86
N VAL A 204 7.67 7.16 3.75
CA VAL A 204 7.11 8.43 4.23
C VAL A 204 8.02 9.55 3.77
N VAL A 205 7.44 10.55 3.12
CA VAL A 205 8.18 11.69 2.55
C VAL A 205 7.67 12.98 3.15
N MET A 206 8.52 13.67 3.91
CA MET A 206 8.20 14.93 4.56
C MET A 206 8.40 16.11 3.60
N ASN A 207 7.30 16.70 3.14
CA ASN A 207 7.33 17.85 2.25
C ASN A 207 7.25 19.16 3.04
N ALA A 208 7.91 20.20 2.55
CA ALA A 208 7.83 21.53 3.15
C ALA A 208 6.39 22.08 3.17
N ALA A 209 6.12 23.01 4.07
CA ALA A 209 4.84 23.70 4.13
C ALA A 209 4.57 24.51 2.84
N GLY A 210 3.32 24.55 2.39
CA GLY A 210 2.89 25.39 1.26
C GLY A 210 3.27 24.91 -0.14
N VAL A 211 3.92 23.74 -0.27
CA VAL A 211 4.17 23.15 -1.61
C VAL A 211 2.84 22.66 -2.18
N GLU A 212 2.57 22.97 -3.45
CA GLU A 212 1.31 22.59 -4.11
C GLU A 212 1.23 21.09 -4.42
N VAL A 213 2.37 20.43 -4.62
CA VAL A 213 2.51 19.03 -5.05
C VAL A 213 3.66 18.38 -4.28
N GLY A 214 3.58 17.08 -4.01
CA GLY A 214 4.68 16.35 -3.37
C GLY A 214 5.98 16.41 -4.18
N CYS A 215 7.12 16.27 -3.51
CA CYS A 215 8.38 16.06 -4.22
C CYS A 215 8.32 14.77 -5.05
N ASP A 216 9.16 14.65 -6.08
CA ASP A 216 9.25 13.41 -6.84
C ASP A 216 9.88 12.29 -6.00
N ALA A 217 9.05 11.37 -5.51
CA ALA A 217 9.49 10.24 -4.69
C ALA A 217 10.10 9.10 -5.52
N SER A 218 10.14 9.20 -6.84
CA SER A 218 10.58 8.10 -7.72
C SER A 218 11.99 7.56 -7.44
N PRO A 219 13.00 8.38 -7.11
CA PRO A 219 14.31 7.86 -6.74
C PRO A 219 14.26 6.94 -5.50
N TRP A 220 13.44 7.30 -4.50
CA TRP A 220 13.24 6.53 -3.28
C TRP A 220 12.42 5.26 -3.54
N ILE A 221 11.37 5.38 -4.35
CA ILE A 221 10.54 4.24 -4.76
C ILE A 221 11.38 3.17 -5.48
N ARG A 222 12.29 3.58 -6.38
CA ARG A 222 13.20 2.64 -7.05
C ARG A 222 14.18 1.95 -6.08
N ALA A 223 14.63 2.67 -5.05
CA ALA A 223 15.60 2.13 -4.09
C ALA A 223 14.97 1.20 -3.05
N LEU A 224 13.71 1.41 -2.69
CA LEU A 224 13.04 0.71 -1.60
C LEU A 224 11.93 -0.25 -2.07
N ALA A 225 11.44 -0.10 -3.30
CA ALA A 225 10.26 -0.79 -3.81
C ALA A 225 9.09 -0.84 -2.80
N PRO A 226 8.69 0.31 -2.21
CA PRO A 226 7.76 0.32 -1.09
C PRO A 226 6.37 -0.15 -1.52
N ALA A 227 5.68 -0.82 -0.60
CA ALA A 227 4.27 -1.20 -0.72
C ALA A 227 3.33 0.00 -0.83
N ARG A 228 3.74 1.15 -0.27
CA ARG A 228 2.99 2.41 -0.28
C ARG A 228 3.94 3.59 -0.05
N THR A 229 3.61 4.72 -0.66
CA THR A 229 4.27 6.01 -0.41
C THR A 229 3.28 7.00 0.22
N HIS A 230 3.71 7.66 1.27
CA HIS A 230 2.96 8.67 2.02
C HIS A 230 3.62 10.03 1.90
N HIS A 231 2.96 10.96 1.22
CA HIS A 231 3.39 12.36 1.24
C HIS A 231 2.77 13.08 2.44
N LEU A 232 3.64 13.53 3.35
CA LEU A 232 3.26 14.37 4.48
C LEU A 232 3.63 15.81 4.20
N ARG A 233 2.87 16.76 4.73
CA ARG A 233 3.14 18.19 4.61
C ARG A 233 3.43 18.75 6.00
N THR A 234 4.58 19.40 6.16
CA THR A 234 4.96 20.00 7.45
C THR A 234 3.92 21.03 7.88
N GLY A 235 3.37 20.85 9.08
CA GLY A 235 2.33 21.73 9.62
C GLY A 235 0.89 21.31 9.28
N ASP A 236 0.70 20.24 8.53
CA ASP A 236 -0.61 19.74 8.10
C ASP A 236 -0.91 18.38 8.74
N ASP A 237 -1.56 18.40 9.90
CA ASP A 237 -1.90 17.19 10.67
C ASP A 237 -2.80 16.23 9.90
N ALA A 238 -3.61 16.73 8.94
CA ALA A 238 -4.48 15.86 8.14
C ALA A 238 -3.68 14.87 7.29
N THR A 239 -2.50 15.28 6.79
CA THR A 239 -1.61 14.36 6.04
C THR A 239 -1.00 13.30 6.93
N ILE A 240 -0.63 13.65 8.17
CA ILE A 240 -0.07 12.74 9.17
C ILE A 240 -1.13 11.74 9.62
N ASP A 241 -2.33 12.22 9.90
CA ASP A 241 -3.49 11.41 10.27
C ASP A 241 -3.88 10.41 9.16
N ARG A 242 -3.82 10.83 7.90
CA ARG A 242 -4.02 9.92 6.74
C ARG A 242 -2.98 8.80 6.74
N CYS A 243 -1.70 9.13 6.92
CA CYS A 243 -0.64 8.12 6.99
C CYS A 243 -0.90 7.13 8.13
N ALA A 244 -1.22 7.63 9.33
CA ALA A 244 -1.55 6.79 10.47
C ALA A 244 -2.72 5.85 10.16
N ARG A 245 -3.85 6.37 9.63
CA ARG A 245 -5.00 5.55 9.22
C ARG A 245 -4.62 4.46 8.23
N LEU A 246 -3.82 4.77 7.22
CA LEU A 246 -3.40 3.80 6.21
C LEU A 246 -2.48 2.72 6.80
N VAL A 247 -1.54 3.09 7.67
CA VAL A 247 -0.59 2.17 8.31
C VAL A 247 -1.33 1.18 9.22
N VAL A 248 -2.31 1.65 10.00
CA VAL A 248 -3.10 0.78 10.90
C VAL A 248 -4.34 0.16 10.22
N GLY A 249 -4.44 0.22 8.89
CA GLY A 249 -5.54 -0.43 8.15
C GLY A 249 -6.93 0.18 8.35
N GLN A 250 -7.01 1.42 8.81
CA GLN A 250 -8.25 2.20 9.00
C GLN A 250 -8.52 3.20 7.86
N GLY A 251 -7.79 3.08 6.75
CA GLY A 251 -7.88 4.02 5.63
C GLY A 251 -9.19 3.91 4.84
N VAL A 252 -9.70 5.05 4.37
CA VAL A 252 -10.91 5.11 3.52
C VAL A 252 -10.52 5.35 2.05
N GLY A 253 -10.95 4.45 1.18
CA GLY A 253 -10.77 4.57 -0.27
C GLY A 253 -11.99 5.17 -0.97
N LEU A 254 -11.77 6.07 -1.93
CA LEU A 254 -12.81 6.59 -2.82
C LEU A 254 -12.62 6.04 -4.24
N VAL A 255 -13.66 5.41 -4.80
CA VAL A 255 -13.63 4.83 -6.15
C VAL A 255 -14.58 5.58 -7.07
N PHE A 256 -14.06 6.13 -8.15
CA PHE A 256 -14.86 6.79 -9.20
C PHE A 256 -15.05 5.86 -10.41
N SER A 257 -16.29 5.43 -10.63
CA SER A 257 -16.65 4.66 -11.82
C SER A 257 -16.56 5.46 -13.12
N GLY A 258 -16.50 4.74 -14.23
CA GLY A 258 -16.62 5.31 -15.57
C GLY A 258 -18.06 5.68 -15.90
N GLY A 259 -18.24 6.62 -16.83
CA GLY A 259 -19.59 7.09 -17.20
C GLY A 259 -19.67 8.27 -18.18
N ALA A 260 -18.58 8.65 -18.84
CA ALA A 260 -18.52 9.82 -19.74
C ALA A 260 -19.22 11.04 -19.12
N ALA A 261 -20.23 11.61 -19.78
CA ALA A 261 -20.98 12.77 -19.30
C ALA A 261 -21.71 12.54 -17.95
N LYS A 262 -22.13 11.31 -17.63
CA LYS A 262 -22.73 10.98 -16.33
C LYS A 262 -21.72 11.09 -15.19
N GLY A 263 -20.43 11.01 -15.50
CA GLY A 263 -19.35 11.19 -14.54
C GLY A 263 -19.33 12.57 -13.87
N LEU A 264 -20.03 13.58 -14.41
CA LEU A 264 -20.21 14.87 -13.74
C LEU A 264 -20.95 14.73 -12.39
N ALA A 265 -21.76 13.69 -12.19
CA ALA A 265 -22.41 13.43 -10.91
C ALA A 265 -21.40 13.18 -9.78
N HIS A 266 -20.23 12.63 -10.09
CA HIS A 266 -19.16 12.38 -9.14
C HIS A 266 -18.58 13.67 -8.52
N LEU A 267 -18.68 14.81 -9.21
CA LEU A 267 -18.30 16.12 -8.63
C LEU A 267 -19.20 16.48 -7.43
N GLY A 268 -20.51 16.27 -7.58
CA GLY A 268 -21.48 16.51 -6.50
C GLY A 268 -21.31 15.50 -5.36
N ALA A 269 -21.05 14.23 -5.69
CA ALA A 269 -20.75 13.21 -4.68
C ALA A 269 -19.47 13.54 -3.89
N TRP A 270 -18.39 13.95 -4.56
CA TRP A 270 -17.15 14.38 -3.91
C TRP A 270 -17.39 15.58 -2.98
N GLN A 271 -18.14 16.58 -3.46
CA GLN A 271 -18.52 17.73 -2.63
C GLN A 271 -19.27 17.31 -1.37
N ALA A 272 -20.29 16.45 -1.49
CA ALA A 272 -21.07 15.97 -0.34
C ALA A 272 -20.21 15.17 0.66
N ILE A 273 -19.27 14.37 0.19
CA ILE A 273 -18.30 13.63 1.04
C ILE A 273 -17.45 14.62 1.85
N CYS A 274 -16.93 15.67 1.20
CA CYS A 274 -16.18 16.73 1.90
C CYS A 274 -17.05 17.48 2.92
N GLU A 275 -18.29 17.82 2.57
CA GLU A 275 -19.22 18.52 3.47
C GLU A 275 -19.58 17.69 4.72
N LEU A 276 -19.58 16.36 4.60
CA LEU A 276 -19.77 15.44 5.72
C LEU A 276 -18.51 15.26 6.59
N GLY A 277 -17.37 15.84 6.19
CA GLY A 277 -16.09 15.68 6.89
C GLY A 277 -15.52 14.27 6.78
N VAL A 278 -15.91 13.51 5.74
CA VAL A 278 -15.36 12.17 5.49
C VAL A 278 -13.99 12.33 4.84
N GLU A 279 -12.95 11.94 5.58
CA GLU A 279 -11.57 11.98 5.12
C GLU A 279 -11.28 10.82 4.15
N ILE A 280 -10.73 11.14 2.98
CA ILE A 280 -10.36 10.16 1.95
C ILE A 280 -8.83 10.02 1.88
N ASP A 281 -8.38 8.77 1.97
CA ASP A 281 -6.97 8.41 2.13
C ASP A 281 -6.34 7.84 0.84
N ALA A 282 -7.14 7.17 0.02
CA ALA A 282 -6.74 6.63 -1.27
C ALA A 282 -7.84 6.81 -2.31
N VAL A 283 -7.45 6.88 -3.57
CA VAL A 283 -8.37 7.13 -4.69
C VAL A 283 -8.15 6.11 -5.79
N ALA A 284 -9.24 5.61 -6.37
CA ALA A 284 -9.20 4.82 -7.59
C ALA A 284 -10.17 5.40 -8.62
N GLY A 285 -9.88 5.23 -9.91
CA GLY A 285 -10.82 5.65 -10.94
C GLY A 285 -10.61 5.02 -12.30
N VAL A 286 -11.69 4.98 -13.07
CA VAL A 286 -11.69 4.51 -14.46
C VAL A 286 -12.38 5.50 -15.37
N SER A 287 -11.86 5.70 -16.59
CA SER A 287 -12.40 6.64 -17.56
C SER A 287 -12.48 8.06 -16.99
N PHE A 288 -13.65 8.72 -17.10
CA PHE A 288 -13.89 10.02 -16.48
C PHE A 288 -13.62 10.00 -14.96
N GLY A 289 -13.85 8.87 -14.28
CA GLY A 289 -13.51 8.69 -12.88
C GLY A 289 -12.00 8.76 -12.62
N ALA A 290 -11.16 8.29 -13.54
CA ALA A 290 -9.70 8.44 -13.43
C ALA A 290 -9.28 9.92 -13.48
N LEU A 291 -9.94 10.72 -14.31
CA LEU A 291 -9.69 12.16 -14.41
C LEU A 291 -10.02 12.89 -13.11
N LEU A 292 -11.19 12.59 -12.53
CA LEU A 292 -11.59 13.16 -11.25
C LEU A 292 -10.68 12.67 -10.11
N GLY A 293 -10.37 11.37 -10.11
CA GLY A 293 -9.52 10.76 -9.11
C GLY A 293 -8.11 11.34 -9.09
N ALA A 294 -7.54 11.63 -10.26
CA ALA A 294 -6.25 12.32 -10.37
C ALA A 294 -6.29 13.72 -9.73
N GLY A 295 -7.39 14.46 -9.91
CA GLY A 295 -7.58 15.76 -9.26
C GLY A 295 -7.65 15.65 -7.73
N VAL A 296 -8.42 14.70 -7.19
CA VAL A 296 -8.51 14.45 -5.74
C VAL A 296 -7.17 14.00 -5.17
N ALA A 297 -6.42 13.17 -5.91
CA ALA A 297 -5.08 12.73 -5.54
C ALA A 297 -4.06 13.87 -5.48
N LEU A 298 -4.24 14.89 -6.32
CA LEU A 298 -3.48 16.14 -6.32
C LEU A 298 -4.02 17.19 -5.33
N ASP A 299 -4.92 16.81 -4.43
CA ASP A 299 -5.46 17.67 -3.36
C ASP A 299 -6.34 18.82 -3.89
N TYR A 300 -7.03 18.62 -5.01
CA TYR A 300 -7.97 19.62 -5.53
C TYR A 300 -9.24 19.64 -4.69
N THR A 301 -9.64 20.84 -4.25
CA THR A 301 -10.94 21.03 -3.60
C THR A 301 -12.09 20.73 -4.59
N PRO A 302 -13.29 20.41 -4.10
CA PRO A 302 -14.46 20.24 -4.97
C PRO A 302 -14.67 21.41 -5.94
N GLU A 303 -14.46 22.65 -5.48
CA GLU A 303 -14.59 23.87 -6.28
C GLU A 303 -13.54 23.93 -7.38
N ARG A 304 -12.28 23.68 -7.03
CA ARG A 304 -11.17 23.66 -8.01
C ARG A 304 -11.40 22.58 -9.05
N LEU A 305 -11.72 21.36 -8.61
CA LEU A 305 -11.96 20.23 -9.52
C LEU A 305 -13.12 20.52 -10.47
N ARG A 306 -14.22 21.09 -9.96
CA ARG A 306 -15.37 21.52 -10.78
C ARG A 306 -14.99 22.62 -11.77
N GLN A 307 -14.19 23.60 -11.35
CA GLN A 307 -13.72 24.68 -12.23
C GLN A 307 -12.83 24.13 -13.35
N GLU A 308 -11.85 23.29 -13.03
CA GLU A 308 -10.96 22.68 -14.01
C GLU A 308 -11.72 21.83 -15.03
N VAL A 309 -12.68 21.01 -14.56
CA VAL A 309 -13.56 20.23 -15.43
C VAL A 309 -14.41 21.14 -16.34
N HIS A 310 -15.00 22.20 -15.78
CA HIS A 310 -15.85 23.10 -16.55
C HIS A 310 -15.07 23.88 -17.61
N GLU A 311 -13.95 24.51 -17.24
CA GLU A 311 -13.16 25.32 -18.17
C GLU A 311 -12.55 24.45 -19.28
N ARG A 312 -11.96 23.29 -18.93
CA ARG A 312 -11.12 22.54 -19.87
C ARG A 312 -11.84 21.41 -20.61
N LEU A 313 -12.95 20.90 -20.09
CA LEU A 313 -13.73 19.84 -20.76
C LEU A 313 -15.04 20.35 -21.37
N VAL A 314 -15.66 21.39 -20.79
CA VAL A 314 -16.98 21.89 -21.23
C VAL A 314 -16.86 23.14 -22.08
N LYS A 315 -16.10 24.15 -21.64
CA LYS A 315 -16.00 25.45 -22.34
C LYS A 315 -14.97 25.47 -23.47
N GLU A 316 -13.79 24.87 -23.24
CA GLU A 316 -12.71 24.92 -24.22
C GLU A 316 -13.06 24.21 -25.53
N ARG A 317 -12.86 24.92 -26.64
CA ARG A 317 -12.98 24.36 -27.99
C ARG A 317 -11.70 23.60 -28.35
N GLY A 318 -11.82 22.53 -29.15
CA GLY A 318 -10.66 21.77 -29.65
C GLY A 318 -10.44 20.40 -29.01
N LEU A 319 -11.41 19.89 -28.25
CA LEU A 319 -11.51 18.47 -27.88
C LEU A 319 -11.98 17.60 -29.05
N VAL A 320 -12.71 18.20 -30.00
CA VAL A 320 -13.25 17.54 -31.18
C VAL A 320 -12.28 17.71 -32.35
N ASP A 321 -11.43 16.71 -32.57
CA ASP A 321 -10.51 16.61 -33.71
C ASP A 321 -10.87 15.42 -34.61
N LEU A 322 -11.93 15.57 -35.42
CA LEU A 322 -12.48 14.49 -36.24
C LEU A 322 -11.43 13.82 -37.16
N THR A 323 -11.52 12.50 -37.30
CA THR A 323 -10.72 11.70 -38.24
C THR A 323 -11.59 10.79 -39.10
N PHE A 324 -11.01 10.19 -40.14
CA PHE A 324 -11.70 9.19 -40.95
C PHE A 324 -11.91 7.91 -40.11
N PRO A 325 -13.16 7.41 -39.96
CA PRO A 325 -13.51 6.47 -38.89
C PRO A 325 -13.18 5.01 -39.25
N TRP A 326 -11.93 4.71 -39.59
CA TRP A 326 -11.47 3.33 -39.72
C TRP A 326 -11.21 2.66 -38.36
N MET A 327 -10.82 3.45 -37.33
CA MET A 327 -10.52 2.96 -35.97
C MET A 327 -11.10 3.83 -34.84
N ALA A 328 -11.27 5.14 -35.06
CA ALA A 328 -11.80 6.09 -34.06
C ALA A 328 -12.49 7.28 -34.75
N LEU A 329 -13.42 7.94 -34.04
CA LEU A 329 -14.09 9.17 -34.51
C LEU A 329 -13.21 10.42 -34.36
N LEU A 330 -12.36 10.45 -33.33
CA LEU A 330 -11.46 11.56 -33.01
C LEU A 330 -9.99 11.15 -33.20
N ARG A 331 -9.10 12.11 -33.47
CA ARG A 331 -7.64 11.89 -33.47
C ARG A 331 -7.10 11.84 -32.05
N GLY A 332 -7.79 12.44 -31.08
CA GLY A 332 -7.42 12.44 -29.66
C GLY A 332 -6.22 13.32 -29.30
N GLN A 333 -5.66 14.09 -30.24
CA GLN A 333 -4.60 15.06 -29.97
C GLN A 333 -5.11 16.21 -29.12
N GLY A 334 -6.37 16.61 -29.37
CA GLY A 334 -7.09 17.58 -28.55
C GLY A 334 -7.06 17.16 -27.09
N VAL A 335 -7.63 15.98 -26.79
CA VAL A 335 -7.72 15.38 -25.46
C VAL A 335 -6.33 15.22 -24.81
N SER A 336 -5.34 14.67 -25.54
CA SER A 336 -3.99 14.48 -24.99
C SER A 336 -3.35 15.79 -24.55
N ARG A 337 -3.41 16.86 -25.37
CA ARG A 337 -2.86 18.17 -24.99
C ARG A 337 -3.52 18.71 -23.73
N ARG A 338 -4.85 18.57 -23.60
CA ARG A 338 -5.57 19.10 -22.42
C ARG A 338 -5.20 18.34 -21.16
N LEU A 339 -5.07 17.02 -21.25
CA LEU A 339 -4.61 16.21 -20.13
C LEU A 339 -3.17 16.57 -19.74
N GLN A 340 -2.29 16.82 -20.71
CA GLN A 340 -0.92 17.31 -20.46
C GLN A 340 -0.93 18.67 -19.75
N ASP A 341 -1.75 19.61 -20.23
CA ASP A 341 -1.86 20.96 -19.66
C ASP A 341 -2.44 20.94 -18.23
N VAL A 342 -3.42 20.06 -17.97
CA VAL A 342 -4.01 19.86 -16.63
C VAL A 342 -3.02 19.22 -15.68
N ALA A 343 -2.37 18.13 -16.10
CA ALA A 343 -1.43 17.43 -15.26
C ALA A 343 -0.14 18.22 -15.04
N GLN A 344 0.21 19.17 -15.92
CA GLN A 344 1.43 19.97 -15.83
C GLN A 344 2.71 19.12 -15.64
N GLY A 345 2.77 17.96 -16.28
CA GLY A 345 3.88 17.02 -16.14
C GLY A 345 3.97 16.30 -14.78
N ARG A 346 2.96 16.45 -13.90
CA ARG A 346 2.91 15.76 -12.60
C ARG A 346 2.82 14.25 -12.77
N ARG A 347 3.42 13.56 -11.83
CA ARG A 347 3.55 12.10 -11.79
C ARG A 347 2.76 11.51 -10.62
N PHE A 348 2.48 10.21 -10.66
CA PHE A 348 1.80 9.52 -9.55
C PHE A 348 2.61 9.62 -8.25
N GLU A 349 3.92 9.56 -8.37
CA GLU A 349 4.92 9.61 -7.29
C GLU A 349 5.01 10.98 -6.61
N GLN A 350 4.19 11.94 -7.03
CA GLN A 350 4.07 13.28 -6.48
C GLN A 350 2.67 13.56 -5.91
N ALA A 351 1.74 12.62 -6.05
CA ALA A 351 0.37 12.79 -5.60
C ALA A 351 0.30 12.78 -4.06
N TRP A 352 -0.54 13.65 -3.50
CA TRP A 352 -0.73 13.74 -2.05
C TRP A 352 -1.44 12.50 -1.48
N ARG A 353 -2.35 11.90 -2.25
CA ARG A 353 -3.03 10.65 -1.90
C ARG A 353 -2.63 9.54 -2.86
N SER A 354 -2.57 8.31 -2.37
CA SER A 354 -2.36 7.14 -3.23
C SER A 354 -3.46 7.11 -4.30
N PHE A 355 -3.06 6.98 -5.57
CA PHE A 355 -3.98 6.96 -6.69
C PHE A 355 -3.68 5.78 -7.62
N VAL A 356 -4.74 5.11 -8.06
CA VAL A 356 -4.68 4.12 -9.13
C VAL A 356 -5.75 4.44 -10.17
N CYS A 357 -5.41 4.30 -11.45
CA CYS A 357 -6.42 4.24 -12.48
C CYS A 357 -6.25 3.04 -13.38
N THR A 358 -7.33 2.65 -14.06
CA THR A 358 -7.35 1.43 -14.85
C THR A 358 -7.61 1.70 -16.32
N SER A 359 -6.98 0.89 -17.15
CA SER A 359 -7.26 0.75 -18.58
C SER A 359 -7.38 -0.73 -18.93
N CYS A 360 -7.76 -1.04 -20.17
CA CYS A 360 -7.82 -2.42 -20.65
C CYS A 360 -6.84 -2.59 -21.81
N ASP A 361 -6.01 -3.64 -21.79
CA ASP A 361 -5.21 -4.01 -22.96
C ASP A 361 -6.13 -4.61 -24.01
N LEU A 362 -6.18 -4.00 -25.20
CA LEU A 362 -7.04 -4.41 -26.29
C LEU A 362 -6.67 -5.79 -26.86
N SER A 363 -5.42 -6.23 -26.66
CA SER A 363 -4.89 -7.47 -27.23
C SER A 363 -5.17 -8.68 -26.34
N SER A 364 -4.91 -8.56 -25.03
CA SER A 364 -5.15 -9.63 -24.05
C SER A 364 -6.52 -9.54 -23.37
N GLY A 365 -7.15 -8.37 -23.46
CA GLY A 365 -8.33 -8.00 -22.69
C GLY A 365 -8.03 -7.66 -21.23
N GLU A 366 -6.81 -7.82 -20.72
CA GLU A 366 -6.51 -7.69 -19.29
C GLU A 366 -6.69 -6.26 -18.76
N ILE A 367 -7.03 -6.13 -17.47
CA ILE A 367 -7.00 -4.83 -16.79
C ILE A 367 -5.54 -4.46 -16.51
N VAL A 368 -5.19 -3.26 -16.92
CA VAL A 368 -3.89 -2.64 -16.61
C VAL A 368 -4.13 -1.56 -15.59
N GLU A 369 -3.59 -1.77 -14.39
CA GLU A 369 -3.53 -0.75 -13.33
C GLU A 369 -2.34 0.17 -13.56
N HIS A 370 -2.58 1.48 -13.38
CA HIS A 370 -1.57 2.52 -13.46
C HIS A 370 -1.35 3.11 -12.08
N ARG A 371 -0.11 3.06 -11.59
CA ARG A 371 0.28 3.52 -10.25
C ARG A 371 1.54 4.39 -10.24
N ASP A 372 2.20 4.53 -11.39
CA ASP A 372 3.48 5.21 -11.57
C ASP A 372 3.53 5.94 -12.92
N GLY A 373 4.52 6.81 -13.09
CA GLY A 373 4.71 7.53 -14.35
C GLY A 373 3.89 8.81 -14.47
N LEU A 374 3.66 9.28 -15.71
CA LEU A 374 2.97 10.54 -15.96
C LEU A 374 1.45 10.37 -15.80
N LEU A 375 0.83 11.19 -14.94
CA LEU A 375 -0.60 11.11 -14.67
C LEU A 375 -1.43 11.26 -15.95
N TRP A 376 -1.05 12.20 -16.81
CA TRP A 376 -1.81 12.47 -18.05
C TRP A 376 -1.81 11.28 -19.01
N GLU A 377 -0.73 10.51 -19.06
CA GLU A 377 -0.61 9.35 -19.95
C GLU A 377 -1.59 8.27 -19.51
N ALA A 378 -1.53 7.91 -18.22
CA ALA A 378 -2.40 6.89 -17.64
C ALA A 378 -3.88 7.27 -17.74
N VAL A 379 -4.23 8.52 -17.40
CA VAL A 379 -5.59 9.03 -17.57
C VAL A 379 -6.00 9.04 -19.04
N ARG A 380 -5.11 9.41 -19.97
CA ARG A 380 -5.39 9.38 -21.41
C ARG A 380 -5.70 7.96 -21.90
N ALA A 381 -4.98 6.95 -21.43
CA ALA A 381 -5.30 5.54 -21.71
C ALA A 381 -6.67 5.16 -21.12
N SER A 382 -6.90 5.50 -19.84
CA SER A 382 -8.15 5.20 -19.14
C SER A 382 -9.39 5.81 -19.78
N VAL A 383 -9.30 6.97 -20.44
CA VAL A 383 -10.44 7.59 -21.17
C VAL A 383 -10.54 7.21 -22.66
N SER A 384 -9.73 6.26 -23.14
CA SER A 384 -9.67 5.87 -24.55
C SER A 384 -10.81 4.96 -24.97
N ILE A 385 -12.03 5.49 -25.00
CA ILE A 385 -13.24 4.72 -25.35
C ILE A 385 -13.08 4.16 -26.78
N PRO A 386 -13.14 2.83 -26.99
CA PRO A 386 -13.06 2.22 -28.31
C PRO A 386 -14.07 2.82 -29.30
N GLY A 387 -13.62 3.12 -30.52
CA GLY A 387 -14.42 3.76 -31.56
C GLY A 387 -14.57 5.28 -31.41
N VAL A 388 -14.37 5.86 -30.22
CA VAL A 388 -14.38 7.32 -30.01
C VAL A 388 -12.97 7.89 -30.11
N LEU A 389 -12.04 7.34 -29.33
CA LEU A 389 -10.64 7.76 -29.28
C LEU A 389 -9.74 6.60 -29.73
N PRO A 390 -8.58 6.90 -30.34
CA PRO A 390 -7.62 5.86 -30.68
C PRO A 390 -7.05 5.26 -29.39
N PRO A 391 -6.75 3.94 -29.40
CA PRO A 391 -6.03 3.30 -28.31
C PRO A 391 -4.67 3.97 -28.07
N VAL A 392 -4.20 3.92 -26.83
CA VAL A 392 -2.92 4.49 -26.42
C VAL A 392 -1.89 3.37 -26.33
N ARG A 393 -0.78 3.51 -27.05
CA ARG A 393 0.33 2.58 -26.92
C ARG A 393 1.19 2.96 -25.72
N MET A 394 1.37 2.02 -24.79
CA MET A 394 2.29 2.15 -23.64
C MET A 394 3.19 0.93 -23.57
N GLY A 395 4.48 1.13 -23.87
CA GLY A 395 5.41 0.03 -24.07
C GLY A 395 4.94 -0.90 -25.22
N GLU A 396 4.72 -2.16 -24.89
CA GLU A 396 4.21 -3.20 -25.80
C GLU A 396 2.67 -3.31 -25.79
N ARG A 397 2.00 -2.64 -24.85
CA ARG A 397 0.55 -2.74 -24.67
C ARG A 397 -0.20 -1.72 -25.51
N LEU A 398 -1.40 -2.10 -25.96
CA LEU A 398 -2.32 -1.23 -26.67
C LEU A 398 -3.57 -1.01 -25.81
N LEU A 399 -3.68 0.14 -25.18
CA LEU A 399 -4.61 0.39 -24.09
C LEU A 399 -5.86 1.15 -24.54
N VAL A 400 -7.01 0.71 -24.06
CA VAL A 400 -8.32 1.36 -24.20
C VAL A 400 -8.95 1.61 -22.84
N ASP A 401 -10.12 2.26 -22.84
CA ASP A 401 -10.87 2.54 -21.61
C ASP A 401 -11.10 1.28 -20.76
N GLY A 402 -10.76 1.36 -19.47
CA GLY A 402 -10.89 0.25 -18.52
C GLY A 402 -12.34 -0.17 -18.27
N ALA A 403 -13.30 0.74 -18.48
CA ALA A 403 -14.73 0.50 -18.30
C ALA A 403 -15.27 -0.60 -19.22
N VAL A 404 -14.54 -0.98 -20.26
CA VAL A 404 -14.86 -2.12 -21.15
C VAL A 404 -14.86 -3.44 -20.39
N ARG A 405 -14.02 -3.58 -19.35
CA ARG A 405 -13.90 -4.83 -18.57
C ARG A 405 -14.14 -4.64 -17.07
N ASN A 406 -13.69 -3.53 -16.49
CA ASN A 406 -13.93 -3.23 -15.08
C ASN A 406 -14.29 -1.75 -14.90
N ASN A 407 -15.57 -1.48 -14.65
CA ASN A 407 -16.08 -0.12 -14.47
C ASN A 407 -16.17 0.33 -13.01
N LEU A 408 -15.96 -0.56 -12.03
CA LEU A 408 -15.98 -0.25 -10.60
C LEU A 408 -15.02 -1.15 -9.83
#